data_AF-A0A954R0D0-F1
#
_entry.id   AF-A0A954R0D0-F1
#
_cell.length_a   1.000
_cell.length_b   1.000
_cell.length_c   1.000
_cell.angle_alpha   90.00
_cell.angle_beta   90.00
_cell.angle_gamma   90.00
#
_symmetry.space_group_name_H-M   'P 1'
#
loop_
_entity.id
_entity.type
_entity.pdbx_description
1 polymer ?
#
loop_
_entity_poly.entity_id
_entity_poly.type
_entity_poly.pdbx_seq_one_letter_code
_entity_poly.pdbx_strand_id
1 'polypeptide(L)'
;QTPTRANMAITNYSFCGGDAATTMCSNNDEDPSNVRDCSNPRGLFGHYYFAKMGDMVDGTSNTIAMSESQTAPTKGGNRLGNAATTGGEVGATPLTCRATFVNGVYTVATVQDDGNRGGRWSDGAAFFTRFNTMLPPNGPSCVEQGNHWLGGMYSAGSYHTGGVQAVFGDGSVHFISQNIDAGNQASPQVLGGPSPYGVWGALGSKAGGEVGASIE
;
A
#
# COMPACT_ATOMS: atom_id res chain seq x y z
N GLN A 1 28.51 1.07 19.22
CA GLN A 1 28.74 0.50 17.87
C GLN A 1 27.97 1.34 16.88
N THR A 2 28.62 1.93 15.88
CA THR A 2 27.95 2.66 14.80
C THR A 2 27.21 1.62 13.94
N PRO A 3 25.89 1.73 13.74
CA PRO A 3 25.17 0.74 12.94
C PRO A 3 25.67 0.82 11.50
N THR A 4 26.31 -0.24 11.02
CA THR A 4 26.50 -0.45 9.59
C THR A 4 25.15 -0.81 8.98
N ARG A 5 24.91 -0.49 7.70
CA ARG A 5 23.64 -0.79 6.99
C ARG A 5 23.21 -2.27 7.04
N ALA A 6 24.07 -3.17 7.51
CA ALA A 6 23.77 -4.59 7.75
C ALA A 6 22.91 -4.85 9.00
N ASN A 7 22.69 -3.87 9.88
CA ASN A 7 22.03 -4.03 11.18
C ASN A 7 20.78 -3.13 11.38
N MET A 8 20.20 -2.58 10.31
CA MET A 8 18.91 -1.88 10.45
C MET A 8 17.81 -2.90 10.61
N ALA A 9 16.98 -2.76 11.65
CA ALA A 9 15.81 -3.61 11.84
C ALA A 9 14.88 -3.49 10.63
N ILE A 10 14.38 -4.61 10.15
CA ILE A 10 13.38 -4.66 9.08
C ILE A 10 12.01 -4.72 9.74
N THR A 11 11.02 -4.00 9.19
CA THR A 11 9.61 -4.18 9.56
C THR A 11 8.87 -4.93 8.46
N ASN A 12 8.07 -5.92 8.84
CA ASN A 12 7.16 -6.61 7.94
C ASN A 12 5.71 -6.15 8.12
N TYR A 13 5.46 -5.08 8.88
CA TYR A 13 4.15 -4.46 9.02
C TYR A 13 4.19 -3.02 8.52
N SER A 14 3.17 -2.67 7.74
CA SER A 14 2.99 -1.34 7.15
C SER A 14 1.62 -0.78 7.52
N PHE A 15 1.55 0.54 7.63
CA PHE A 15 0.32 1.28 7.93
C PHE A 15 -0.55 1.44 6.68
N CYS A 16 -1.86 1.35 6.86
CA CYS A 16 -2.81 1.46 5.77
C CYS A 16 -3.00 2.93 5.35
N GLY A 17 -2.64 3.23 4.11
CA GLY A 17 -2.84 4.52 3.49
C GLY A 17 -4.16 4.65 2.69
N GLY A 18 -4.91 3.56 2.58
CA GLY A 18 -6.17 3.48 1.84
C GLY A 18 -6.01 2.94 0.44
N ASP A 19 -6.87 3.38 -0.48
CA ASP A 19 -7.01 2.83 -1.83
C ASP A 19 -6.68 3.85 -2.94
N ALA A 20 -5.80 4.81 -2.64
CA ALA A 20 -5.33 5.80 -3.59
C ALA A 20 -3.79 5.86 -3.61
N ALA A 21 -3.20 5.71 -4.79
CA ALA A 21 -1.75 5.82 -5.00
C ALA A 21 -1.26 7.27 -4.87
N THR A 22 -2.10 8.24 -5.27
CA THR A 22 -1.77 9.67 -5.23
C THR A 22 -1.61 10.19 -3.80
N THR A 23 -2.28 9.59 -2.82
CA THR A 23 -2.15 10.01 -1.41
C THR A 23 -1.00 9.30 -0.69
N MET A 24 -0.25 8.43 -1.38
CA MET A 24 0.89 7.69 -0.82
C MET A 24 2.20 8.50 -0.87
N CYS A 25 2.17 9.76 -1.28
CA CYS A 25 3.36 10.60 -1.26
C CYS A 25 3.85 10.91 0.16
N SER A 26 5.13 11.27 0.24
CA SER A 26 5.86 11.46 1.50
C SER A 26 5.88 12.91 1.98
N ASN A 27 5.63 13.87 1.07
CA ASN A 27 5.44 15.28 1.37
C ASN A 27 4.58 15.96 0.29
N ASN A 28 3.96 17.09 0.66
CA ASN A 28 3.16 17.91 -0.26
C ASN A 28 4.00 18.98 -1.00
N ASP A 29 5.23 19.24 -0.52
CA ASP A 29 5.92 20.52 -0.75
C ASP A 29 7.01 20.49 -1.84
N GLU A 30 7.35 19.33 -2.41
CA GLU A 30 8.50 19.24 -3.33
C GLU A 30 8.20 19.64 -4.79
N ASP A 31 6.93 19.84 -5.18
CA ASP A 31 6.58 20.17 -6.56
C ASP A 31 5.35 21.12 -6.65
N PRO A 32 5.47 22.33 -7.21
CA PRO A 32 4.33 23.23 -7.43
C PRO A 32 3.30 22.70 -8.45
N SER A 33 3.65 21.68 -9.23
CA SER A 33 2.74 20.93 -10.11
C SER A 33 2.16 19.66 -9.44
N ASN A 34 2.43 19.49 -8.13
CA ASN A 34 2.01 18.34 -7.35
C ASN A 34 0.48 18.31 -7.21
N VAL A 35 -0.16 17.51 -8.05
CA VAL A 35 -1.57 17.12 -7.93
C VAL A 35 -1.83 16.14 -6.78
N ARG A 36 -0.82 15.85 -5.95
CA ARG A 36 -0.91 14.91 -4.84
C ARG A 36 -1.29 15.63 -3.55
N ASP A 37 -2.26 15.09 -2.85
CA ASP A 37 -2.63 15.49 -1.50
C ASP A 37 -2.31 14.34 -0.54
N CYS A 38 -1.09 14.35 0.00
CA CYS A 38 -0.64 13.32 0.95
C CYS A 38 -1.26 13.52 2.35
N SER A 39 -1.83 14.71 2.60
CA SER A 39 -2.45 15.10 3.88
C SER A 39 -3.89 14.64 4.03
N ASN A 40 -4.52 14.18 2.96
CA ASN A 40 -5.87 13.61 3.00
C ASN A 40 -5.85 12.15 2.48
N PRO A 41 -5.23 11.23 3.22
CA PRO A 41 -5.20 9.81 2.83
C PRO A 41 -6.60 9.21 2.84
N ARG A 42 -6.81 8.19 2.00
CA ARG A 42 -8.05 7.40 2.03
C ARG A 42 -8.14 6.49 3.26
N GLY A 43 -6.99 6.00 3.75
CA GLY A 43 -6.88 5.16 4.95
C GLY A 43 -6.62 5.96 6.22
N LEU A 44 -6.24 5.24 7.28
CA LEU A 44 -6.05 5.82 8.61
C LEU A 44 -4.71 6.56 8.79
N PHE A 45 -3.71 6.26 7.95
CA PHE A 45 -2.37 6.81 8.10
C PHE A 45 -1.91 7.54 6.82
N GLY A 46 -1.42 8.77 7.00
CA GLY A 46 -0.92 9.62 5.92
C GLY A 46 0.05 10.68 6.42
N HIS A 47 0.50 11.55 5.52
CA HIS A 47 1.48 12.58 5.83
C HIS A 47 0.82 13.69 6.65
N TYR A 48 1.30 13.93 7.88
CA TYR A 48 0.73 14.88 8.83
C TYR A 48 -0.81 14.75 9.00
N TYR A 49 -1.33 13.54 8.82
CA TYR A 49 -2.73 13.25 9.01
C TYR A 49 -2.96 12.62 10.38
N PHE A 50 -3.94 13.14 11.11
CA PHE A 50 -4.30 12.68 12.45
C PHE A 50 -5.72 12.13 12.43
N ALA A 51 -5.87 10.88 12.01
CA ALA A 51 -7.16 10.21 11.95
C ALA A 51 -7.83 10.17 13.33
N LYS A 52 -9.14 10.37 13.36
CA LYS A 52 -9.99 10.17 14.53
C LYS A 52 -10.78 8.88 14.40
N MET A 53 -11.19 8.28 15.52
CA MET A 53 -12.05 7.09 15.45
C MET A 53 -13.36 7.34 14.68
N GLY A 54 -13.91 8.56 14.77
CA GLY A 54 -15.10 8.95 14.02
C GLY A 54 -14.90 9.09 12.50
N ASP A 55 -13.66 9.05 12.00
CA ASP A 55 -13.39 9.07 10.56
C ASP A 55 -13.63 7.70 9.91
N MET A 56 -13.71 6.63 10.72
CA MET A 56 -14.06 5.26 10.30
C MET A 56 -15.57 5.11 10.18
N VAL A 57 -16.15 5.72 9.15
CA VAL A 57 -17.62 5.77 8.98
C VAL A 57 -18.22 4.41 8.65
N ASP A 58 -17.43 3.51 8.06
CA ASP A 58 -17.82 2.11 7.79
C ASP A 58 -17.62 1.19 9.01
N GLY A 59 -17.15 1.73 10.14
CA GLY A 59 -16.93 1.01 11.40
C GLY A 59 -15.47 0.63 11.65
N THR A 60 -15.09 0.59 12.93
CA THR A 60 -13.71 0.29 13.35
C THR A 60 -13.29 -1.15 13.05
N SER A 61 -14.24 -2.09 13.09
CA SER A 61 -14.04 -3.50 12.74
C SER A 61 -14.04 -3.77 11.23
N ASN A 62 -14.33 -2.74 10.41
CA ASN A 62 -14.34 -2.84 8.94
C ASN A 62 -13.28 -1.93 8.29
N THR A 63 -12.41 -1.30 9.08
CA THR A 63 -11.34 -0.44 8.56
C THR A 63 -9.99 -1.02 8.94
N ILE A 64 -9.15 -1.31 7.95
CA ILE A 64 -7.79 -1.82 8.16
C ILE A 64 -6.88 -0.66 8.59
N ALA A 65 -6.16 -0.88 9.69
CA ALA A 65 -5.15 0.02 10.21
C ALA A 65 -3.75 -0.35 9.72
N MET A 66 -3.41 -1.65 9.74
CA MET A 66 -2.08 -2.14 9.39
C MET A 66 -2.19 -3.51 8.71
N SER A 67 -1.22 -3.87 7.90
CA SER A 67 -1.11 -5.22 7.34
C SER A 67 0.34 -5.62 7.14
N GLU A 68 0.54 -6.92 6.95
CA GLU A 68 1.82 -7.46 6.53
C GLU A 68 2.26 -6.83 5.20
N SER A 69 3.55 -6.52 5.11
CA SER A 69 4.25 -6.12 3.90
C SER A 69 5.46 -7.02 3.72
N GLN A 70 5.52 -7.72 2.59
CA GLN A 70 6.64 -8.59 2.32
C GLN A 70 7.92 -7.77 2.17
N THR A 71 8.98 -8.20 2.84
CA THR A 71 10.30 -7.57 2.74
C THR A 71 11.21 -8.41 1.85
N ALA A 72 12.17 -7.80 1.16
CA ALA A 72 13.14 -8.52 0.34
C ALA A 72 14.51 -8.53 1.01
N PRO A 73 15.29 -9.63 0.89
CA PRO A 73 16.65 -9.70 1.41
C PRO A 73 17.62 -8.78 0.65
N THR A 74 17.27 -8.39 -0.58
CA THR A 74 18.06 -7.52 -1.45
C THR A 74 17.17 -6.47 -2.09
N LYS A 75 17.63 -5.22 -2.05
CA LYS A 75 17.07 -4.09 -2.80
C LYS A 75 17.29 -4.27 -4.30
N GLY A 76 16.40 -3.73 -5.13
CA GLY A 76 16.47 -3.87 -6.59
C GLY A 76 16.27 -5.30 -7.10
N GLY A 77 15.82 -6.22 -6.24
CA GLY A 77 15.52 -7.59 -6.61
C GLY A 77 14.15 -7.72 -7.28
N ASN A 78 13.90 -8.83 -7.98
CA ASN A 78 12.65 -9.04 -8.70
C ASN A 78 11.53 -9.70 -7.86
N ARG A 79 11.58 -9.62 -6.52
CA ARG A 79 10.57 -10.24 -5.61
C ARG A 79 9.68 -9.18 -4.95
N LEU A 80 8.50 -9.59 -4.44
CA LEU A 80 7.44 -8.73 -3.87
C LEU A 80 7.85 -7.72 -2.79
N GLY A 81 8.98 -7.94 -2.10
CA GLY A 81 9.54 -6.94 -1.19
C GLY A 81 10.27 -5.77 -1.86
N ASN A 82 10.23 -5.71 -3.19
CA ASN A 82 10.65 -4.57 -3.99
C ASN A 82 9.43 -4.01 -4.77
N ALA A 83 9.60 -2.88 -5.45
CA ALA A 83 8.56 -2.28 -6.28
C ALA A 83 9.07 -1.97 -7.69
N ALA A 84 8.26 -2.25 -8.71
CA ALA A 84 8.52 -1.81 -10.08
C ALA A 84 8.48 -0.29 -10.17
N THR A 85 9.24 0.31 -11.09
CA THR A 85 9.24 1.77 -11.29
C THR A 85 8.17 2.26 -12.29
N THR A 86 7.25 1.38 -12.66
CA THR A 86 6.21 1.61 -13.67
C THR A 86 4.84 1.31 -13.08
N GLY A 87 3.87 2.18 -13.35
CA GLY A 87 2.47 1.96 -13.02
C GLY A 87 2.05 2.58 -11.69
N GLY A 88 2.95 3.16 -10.90
CA GLY A 88 2.62 3.84 -9.63
C GLY A 88 2.21 5.31 -9.79
N GLU A 89 2.11 5.82 -11.03
CA GLU A 89 1.92 7.24 -11.32
C GLU A 89 0.53 7.76 -10.94
N VAL A 90 0.40 9.08 -10.79
CA VAL A 90 -0.91 9.72 -10.60
C VAL A 90 -1.88 9.33 -11.72
N GLY A 91 -3.04 8.78 -11.34
CA GLY A 91 -4.07 8.37 -12.29
C GLY A 91 -3.80 7.02 -12.96
N ALA A 92 -2.68 6.36 -12.65
CA ALA A 92 -2.44 5.00 -13.09
C ALA A 92 -3.46 4.04 -12.45
N THR A 93 -3.81 3.02 -13.22
CA THR A 93 -4.72 1.95 -12.78
C THR A 93 -3.92 0.78 -12.22
N PRO A 94 -4.41 0.01 -11.24
CA PRO A 94 -3.75 -1.20 -10.74
C PRO A 94 -3.29 -2.18 -11.82
N LEU A 95 -4.01 -2.25 -12.96
CA LEU A 95 -3.70 -3.12 -14.08
C LEU A 95 -2.27 -2.95 -14.61
N THR A 96 -1.77 -1.71 -14.71
CA THR A 96 -0.42 -1.44 -15.22
C THR A 96 0.63 -1.98 -14.27
N CYS A 97 0.44 -1.77 -12.97
CA CYS A 97 1.32 -2.33 -11.95
C CYS A 97 1.25 -3.87 -11.91
N ARG A 98 0.05 -4.43 -12.00
CA ARG A 98 -0.17 -5.89 -12.01
C ARG A 98 0.58 -6.57 -13.17
N ALA A 99 0.62 -5.94 -14.34
CA ALA A 99 1.29 -6.47 -15.52
C ALA A 99 2.82 -6.58 -15.35
N THR A 100 3.42 -5.87 -14.40
CA THR A 100 4.87 -5.91 -14.14
C THR A 100 5.33 -7.18 -13.43
N PHE A 101 4.40 -8.01 -12.93
CA PHE A 101 4.71 -9.15 -12.06
C PHE A 101 4.05 -10.42 -12.58
N VAL A 102 4.88 -11.38 -13.01
CA VAL A 102 4.44 -12.62 -13.66
C VAL A 102 5.20 -13.78 -13.03
N ASN A 103 4.49 -14.86 -12.69
CA ASN A 103 5.08 -16.07 -12.11
C ASN A 103 5.94 -15.82 -10.86
N GLY A 104 5.52 -14.90 -9.99
CA GLY A 104 6.20 -14.62 -8.74
C GLY A 104 7.44 -13.72 -8.85
N VAL A 105 7.69 -13.13 -10.03
CA VAL A 105 8.82 -12.22 -10.25
C VAL A 105 8.42 -10.97 -11.04
N TYR A 106 9.08 -9.84 -10.75
CA TYR A 106 9.00 -8.65 -11.60
C TYR A 106 9.71 -8.91 -12.94
N THR A 107 9.06 -8.54 -14.03
CA THR A 107 9.55 -8.73 -15.41
C THR A 107 10.15 -7.46 -16.01
N VAL A 108 10.03 -6.33 -15.32
CA VAL A 108 10.54 -5.03 -15.77
C VAL A 108 12.04 -4.89 -15.54
N ALA A 109 12.70 -4.09 -16.39
CA ALA A 109 14.13 -3.85 -16.32
C ALA A 109 14.55 -3.00 -15.11
N THR A 110 13.65 -2.18 -14.57
CA THR A 110 13.96 -1.25 -13.46
C THR A 110 12.99 -1.45 -12.30
N VAL A 111 13.54 -1.97 -11.22
CA VAL A 111 12.92 -2.07 -9.89
C VAL A 111 13.58 -1.03 -9.00
N GLN A 112 12.82 -0.44 -8.08
CA GLN A 112 13.33 0.54 -7.12
C GLN A 112 14.60 0.03 -6.41
N ASP A 113 15.66 0.82 -6.44
CA ASP A 113 16.98 0.45 -5.91
C ASP A 113 17.36 1.22 -4.64
N ASP A 114 16.53 2.17 -4.21
CA ASP A 114 16.74 2.94 -2.99
C ASP A 114 16.37 2.16 -1.71
N GLY A 115 15.94 0.92 -1.86
CA GLY A 115 15.74 -0.01 -0.76
C GLY A 115 14.72 -1.08 -1.09
N ASN A 116 14.40 -1.87 -0.09
CA ASN A 116 13.28 -2.79 -0.10
C ASN A 116 12.19 -2.28 0.85
N ARG A 117 10.96 -2.72 0.62
CA ARG A 117 9.85 -2.46 1.54
C ARG A 117 10.21 -2.97 2.94
N GLY A 118 9.90 -2.16 3.94
CA GLY A 118 10.23 -2.44 5.34
C GLY A 118 11.72 -2.31 5.72
N GLY A 119 12.62 -2.00 4.77
CA GLY A 119 14.06 -1.91 5.03
C GLY A 119 14.50 -0.63 5.76
N ARG A 120 13.62 0.37 5.86
CA ARG A 120 13.85 1.64 6.58
C ARG A 120 12.66 1.97 7.48
N TRP A 121 12.47 1.20 8.54
CA TRP A 121 11.28 1.30 9.39
C TRP A 121 11.06 2.69 10.02
N SER A 122 12.14 3.45 10.25
CA SER A 122 12.08 4.80 10.83
C SER A 122 11.82 5.89 9.79
N ASP A 123 11.78 5.53 8.50
CA ASP A 123 11.51 6.44 7.39
C ASP A 123 10.00 6.47 7.12
N GLY A 124 9.40 7.66 7.20
CA GLY A 124 7.96 7.86 7.02
C GLY A 124 7.49 7.76 5.57
N ALA A 125 8.40 7.58 4.61
CA ALA A 125 8.01 7.45 3.22
C ALA A 125 7.15 6.20 2.98
N ALA A 126 6.11 6.34 2.15
CA ALA A 126 5.11 5.27 2.00
C ALA A 126 5.71 3.95 1.52
N PHE A 127 6.70 4.02 0.64
CA PHE A 127 7.37 2.83 0.13
C PHE A 127 7.89 1.92 1.25
N PHE A 128 8.38 2.49 2.36
CA PHE A 128 8.98 1.73 3.45
C PHE A 128 7.98 1.32 4.53
N THR A 129 7.00 2.17 4.85
CA THR A 129 6.16 2.01 6.05
C THR A 129 4.66 2.02 5.79
N ARG A 130 4.20 2.20 4.55
CA ARG A 130 2.78 2.17 4.19
C ARG A 130 2.46 1.14 3.12
N PHE A 131 1.19 0.80 3.05
CA PHE A 131 0.60 0.01 1.98
C PHE A 131 -0.77 0.60 1.58
N ASN A 132 -1.25 0.26 0.39
CA ASN A 132 -2.58 0.58 -0.08
C ASN A 132 -3.32 -0.66 -0.58
N THR A 133 -4.64 -0.55 -0.63
CA THR A 133 -5.58 -1.64 -0.92
C THR A 133 -6.12 -1.61 -2.34
N MET A 134 -5.31 -1.09 -3.28
CA MET A 134 -5.69 -1.02 -4.70
C MET A 134 -5.51 -2.36 -5.42
N LEU A 135 -4.44 -3.08 -5.08
CA LEU A 135 -4.09 -4.40 -5.59
C LEU A 135 -4.35 -5.43 -4.49
N PRO A 136 -4.80 -6.66 -4.84
CA PRO A 136 -5.07 -7.71 -3.86
C PRO A 136 -3.81 -8.05 -3.04
N PRO A 137 -3.97 -8.65 -1.84
CA PRO A 137 -2.85 -9.14 -1.05
C PRO A 137 -1.92 -10.05 -1.85
N ASN A 138 -0.62 -10.00 -1.55
CA ASN A 138 0.46 -10.66 -2.30
C ASN A 138 0.57 -10.22 -3.78
N GLY A 139 -0.06 -9.09 -4.14
CA GLY A 139 0.11 -8.42 -5.42
C GLY A 139 1.41 -7.60 -5.51
N PRO A 140 1.80 -7.17 -6.72
CA PRO A 140 2.98 -6.35 -6.91
C PRO A 140 2.84 -4.97 -6.28
N SER A 141 3.97 -4.32 -6.09
CA SER A 141 4.08 -2.91 -5.72
C SER A 141 4.75 -2.14 -6.85
N CYS A 142 4.33 -0.91 -7.08
CA CYS A 142 4.89 -0.02 -8.08
C CYS A 142 5.09 1.38 -7.49
N VAL A 143 6.27 1.92 -7.64
CA VAL A 143 6.64 3.27 -7.21
C VAL A 143 6.55 4.21 -8.39
N GLU A 144 6.00 5.39 -8.15
CA GLU A 144 5.92 6.44 -9.14
C GLU A 144 7.33 6.91 -9.55
N GLN A 145 7.65 6.79 -10.85
CA GLN A 145 8.91 7.28 -11.43
C GLN A 145 10.19 6.79 -10.73
N GLY A 146 10.13 5.67 -10.00
CA GLY A 146 11.27 5.21 -9.20
C GLY A 146 11.62 6.12 -8.01
N ASN A 147 10.73 7.01 -7.59
CA ASN A 147 10.99 7.96 -6.52
C ASN A 147 10.07 7.69 -5.31
N HIS A 148 10.65 7.23 -4.20
CA HIS A 148 9.92 6.88 -2.98
C HIS A 148 9.31 8.10 -2.25
N TRP A 149 9.71 9.33 -2.60
CA TRP A 149 9.10 10.56 -2.10
C TRP A 149 7.72 10.82 -2.72
N LEU A 150 7.50 10.33 -3.94
CA LEU A 150 6.25 10.47 -4.69
C LEU A 150 5.22 9.41 -4.27
N GLY A 151 4.16 9.27 -5.07
CA GLY A 151 3.12 8.27 -4.86
C GLY A 151 3.55 6.85 -5.20
N GLY A 152 2.60 5.94 -5.10
CA GLY A 152 2.80 4.56 -5.54
C GLY A 152 1.68 3.64 -5.13
N MET A 153 1.66 2.46 -5.75
CA MET A 153 0.85 1.33 -5.34
C MET A 153 1.71 0.37 -4.55
N TYR A 154 1.39 0.18 -3.28
CA TYR A 154 2.19 -0.62 -2.37
C TYR A 154 1.29 -1.69 -1.77
N SER A 155 1.23 -2.87 -2.36
CA SER A 155 0.30 -3.93 -1.95
C SER A 155 0.59 -4.46 -0.54
N ALA A 156 -0.41 -4.98 0.17
CA ALA A 156 -0.13 -5.88 1.29
C ALA A 156 0.57 -7.15 0.80
N GLY A 157 1.43 -7.76 1.62
CA GLY A 157 2.12 -8.98 1.22
C GLY A 157 2.70 -9.76 2.40
N SER A 158 2.74 -11.09 2.27
CA SER A 158 3.20 -12.00 3.30
C SER A 158 3.92 -13.21 2.68
N TYR A 159 4.74 -13.86 3.48
CA TYR A 159 5.26 -15.20 3.16
C TYR A 159 4.28 -16.32 3.50
N HIS A 160 3.17 -16.00 4.18
CA HIS A 160 2.08 -16.94 4.41
C HIS A 160 1.36 -17.28 3.10
N THR A 161 1.11 -18.57 2.89
CA THR A 161 0.37 -19.04 1.73
C THR A 161 -1.06 -18.52 1.78
N GLY A 162 -1.51 -17.89 0.69
CA GLY A 162 -2.93 -17.61 0.46
C GLY A 162 -3.44 -16.28 0.99
N GLY A 163 -2.63 -15.44 1.64
CA GLY A 163 -3.12 -14.18 2.19
C GLY A 163 -2.14 -13.44 3.08
N VAL A 164 -2.67 -12.48 3.84
CA VAL A 164 -1.93 -11.61 4.76
C VAL A 164 -2.67 -11.50 6.09
N GLN A 165 -1.96 -11.25 7.18
CA GLN A 165 -2.58 -10.76 8.41
C GLN A 165 -2.86 -9.26 8.29
N ALA A 166 -4.05 -8.84 8.71
CA ALA A 166 -4.46 -7.44 8.76
C ALA A 166 -4.99 -7.09 10.15
N VAL A 167 -4.59 -5.92 10.66
CA VAL A 167 -5.05 -5.34 11.91
C VAL A 167 -6.09 -4.28 11.59
N PHE A 168 -7.23 -4.32 12.26
CA PHE A 168 -8.35 -3.38 12.07
C PHE A 168 -8.30 -2.23 13.08
N GLY A 169 -9.12 -1.21 12.86
CA GLY A 169 -9.17 -0.02 13.70
C GLY A 169 -9.58 -0.28 15.15
N ASP A 170 -10.28 -1.39 15.41
CA ASP A 170 -10.61 -1.87 16.77
C ASP A 170 -9.50 -2.74 17.41
N GLY A 171 -8.41 -3.00 16.70
CA GLY A 171 -7.29 -3.84 17.13
C GLY A 171 -7.48 -5.34 16.90
N SER A 172 -8.61 -5.77 16.32
CA SER A 172 -8.79 -7.16 15.89
C SER A 172 -7.83 -7.51 14.75
N VAL A 173 -7.49 -8.80 14.64
CA VAL A 173 -6.57 -9.32 13.63
C VAL A 173 -7.26 -10.41 12.84
N HIS A 174 -7.27 -10.26 11.52
CA HIS A 174 -7.88 -11.23 10.61
C HIS A 174 -6.91 -11.62 9.51
N PHE A 175 -6.98 -12.90 9.13
CA PHE A 175 -6.31 -13.38 7.93
C PHE A 175 -7.15 -13.04 6.71
N ILE A 176 -6.61 -12.23 5.81
CA ILE A 176 -7.28 -11.80 4.58
C ILE A 176 -6.72 -12.58 3.39
N SER A 177 -7.60 -13.32 2.73
CA SER A 177 -7.27 -14.11 1.55
C SER A 177 -6.76 -13.22 0.41
N GLN A 178 -5.73 -13.66 -0.31
CA GLN A 178 -5.26 -13.02 -1.54
C GLN A 178 -6.28 -13.10 -2.70
N ASN A 179 -7.31 -13.95 -2.55
CA ASN A 179 -8.41 -14.08 -3.50
C ASN A 179 -9.60 -13.18 -3.13
N ILE A 180 -9.46 -12.30 -2.13
CA ILE A 180 -10.48 -11.30 -1.79
C ILE A 180 -10.88 -10.49 -3.03
N ASP A 181 -12.14 -10.07 -3.10
CA ASP A 181 -12.62 -9.18 -4.14
C ASP A 181 -11.85 -7.85 -4.10
N ALA A 182 -10.97 -7.67 -5.09
CA ALA A 182 -10.21 -6.44 -5.34
C ALA A 182 -10.82 -5.59 -6.46
N GLY A 183 -12.08 -5.84 -6.86
CA GLY A 183 -12.84 -5.03 -7.79
C GLY A 183 -12.18 -4.80 -9.16
N ASN A 184 -12.44 -3.63 -9.74
CA ASN A 184 -12.00 -3.30 -11.09
C ASN A 184 -10.57 -2.75 -11.10
N GLN A 185 -9.61 -3.64 -11.39
CA GLN A 185 -8.19 -3.30 -11.50
C GLN A 185 -7.86 -2.37 -12.68
N ALA A 186 -8.77 -2.18 -13.63
CA ALA A 186 -8.64 -1.21 -14.72
C ALA A 186 -9.26 0.15 -14.38
N SER A 187 -9.84 0.32 -13.19
CA SER A 187 -10.38 1.60 -12.75
C SER A 187 -9.27 2.52 -12.23
N PRO A 188 -9.29 3.83 -12.56
CA PRO A 188 -8.46 4.79 -11.85
C PRO A 188 -8.89 4.87 -10.39
N GLN A 189 -7.98 5.38 -9.55
CA GLN A 189 -8.25 5.62 -8.14
C GLN A 189 -9.35 6.67 -7.94
N VAL A 190 -9.95 6.65 -6.76
CA VAL A 190 -10.89 7.67 -6.29
C VAL A 190 -10.31 8.36 -5.06
N LEU A 191 -10.61 9.65 -4.87
CA LEU A 191 -10.16 10.41 -3.71
C LEU A 191 -11.24 10.54 -2.62
N GLY A 192 -12.47 10.12 -2.92
CA GLY A 192 -13.62 10.13 -2.00
C GLY A 192 -14.73 9.20 -2.50
N GLY A 193 -15.61 8.78 -1.60
CA GLY A 193 -16.71 7.87 -1.92
C GLY A 193 -16.31 6.41 -2.13
N PRO A 194 -17.22 5.59 -2.71
CA PRO A 194 -17.05 4.15 -2.79
C PRO A 194 -15.77 3.69 -3.48
N SER A 195 -15.08 2.71 -2.88
CA SER A 195 -13.89 2.10 -3.49
C SER A 195 -14.25 1.33 -4.78
N PRO A 196 -13.52 1.54 -5.89
CA PRO A 196 -13.66 0.73 -7.11
C PRO A 196 -12.95 -0.63 -7.00
N TYR A 197 -12.17 -0.85 -5.95
CA TYR A 197 -11.33 -2.03 -5.76
C TYR A 197 -11.97 -3.06 -4.83
N GLY A 198 -13.30 -3.18 -4.93
CA GLY A 198 -14.09 -4.20 -4.25
C GLY A 198 -14.02 -4.09 -2.74
N VAL A 199 -14.28 -5.21 -2.07
CA VAL A 199 -14.20 -5.34 -0.61
C VAL A 199 -12.83 -4.94 -0.10
N TRP A 200 -11.75 -5.35 -0.78
CA TRP A 200 -10.39 -5.05 -0.34
C TRP A 200 -10.10 -3.55 -0.28
N GLY A 201 -10.46 -2.81 -1.34
CA GLY A 201 -10.29 -1.36 -1.36
C GLY A 201 -11.17 -0.65 -0.34
N ALA A 202 -12.40 -1.15 -0.13
CA ALA A 202 -13.31 -0.62 0.87
C ALA A 202 -12.75 -0.77 2.28
N LEU A 203 -12.24 -1.96 2.64
CA LEU A 203 -11.63 -2.22 3.95
C LEU A 203 -10.41 -1.35 4.24
N GLY A 204 -9.63 -0.96 3.22
CA GLY A 204 -8.50 -0.04 3.43
C GLY A 204 -8.91 1.43 3.59
N SER A 205 -10.12 1.79 3.17
CA SER A 205 -10.61 3.16 3.18
C SER A 205 -11.39 3.44 4.45
N LYS A 206 -11.10 4.55 5.15
CA LYS A 206 -11.86 4.95 6.35
C LYS A 206 -13.32 5.32 6.06
N ALA A 207 -13.60 5.68 4.80
CA ALA A 207 -14.91 6.04 4.28
C ALA A 207 -15.11 5.48 2.86
N GLY A 208 -14.81 4.19 2.71
CA GLY A 208 -14.83 3.45 1.46
C GLY A 208 -16.21 2.98 1.02
N GLY A 209 -17.22 3.08 1.89
CA GLY A 209 -18.56 2.58 1.66
C GLY A 209 -18.63 1.07 1.86
N GLU A 210 -19.50 0.63 2.77
CA GLU A 210 -19.74 -0.80 3.02
C GLU A 210 -20.17 -1.53 1.73
N VAL A 211 -19.37 -2.49 1.29
CA VAL A 211 -19.81 -3.52 0.34
C VAL A 211 -20.27 -4.69 1.21
N GLY A 212 -21.54 -5.06 1.15
CA GLY A 212 -22.18 -6.04 2.04
C GLY A 212 -21.70 -7.50 1.91
N ALA A 213 -20.40 -7.74 1.80
CA ALA A 213 -19.79 -9.05 1.88
C ALA A 213 -18.92 -9.10 3.15
N SER A 214 -19.42 -9.82 4.15
CA SER A 214 -18.71 -10.15 5.39
C SER A 214 -17.39 -10.87 5.08
N ILE A 215 -16.38 -10.61 5.91
CA ILE A 215 -15.06 -11.27 5.92
C ILE A 215 -15.11 -12.74 6.44
N GLU A 216 -16.28 -13.36 6.43
CA GLU A 216 -16.54 -14.76 6.80
C GLU A 216 -16.83 -15.63 5.59
#